data_AF-A0A947BAA4-F1
#
_entry.id   AF-A0A947BAA4-F1
#
_cell.length_a   1.000
_cell.length_b   1.000
_cell.length_c   1.000
_cell.angle_alpha   90.00
_cell.angle_beta   90.00
_cell.angle_gamma   90.00
#
_symmetry.space_group_name_H-M   'P 1'
#
loop_
_entity.id
_entity.type
_entity.pdbx_description
1 polymer ?
#
loop_
_entity_poly.entity_id
_entity_poly.type
_entity_poly.pdbx_seq_one_letter_code
_entity_poly.pdbx_strand_id
1 'polypeptide(L)' 'MEMLQYSGLWFLIAVAFNMWAWMSVMGSGARLASKLIWTIALACLPAIGFVAWYVLGPRSARA' A
#
# COMPACT_ATOMS: atom_id res chain seq x y z
N MET A 1 27.49 -5.92 19.14
CA MET A 1 26.81 -5.64 17.87
C MET A 1 25.43 -6.30 17.93
N GLU A 2 24.38 -5.55 18.28
CA GLU A 2 23.00 -6.09 18.42
C GLU A 2 21.97 -5.21 17.68
N MET A 3 22.32 -4.65 16.52
CA MET A 3 21.40 -3.78 15.75
C MET A 3 20.56 -4.52 14.69
N LEU A 4 20.69 -5.85 14.58
CA LEU A 4 20.03 -6.63 13.51
C LEU A 4 18.65 -7.18 13.90
N GLN A 5 18.33 -7.29 15.19
CA GLN A 5 17.09 -7.97 15.61
C GLN A 5 15.82 -7.12 15.42
N TYR A 6 15.93 -5.78 15.46
CA TYR A 6 14.79 -4.90 15.27
C TYR A 6 14.37 -4.75 13.79
N SER A 7 15.28 -4.96 12.84
CA SER A 7 15.01 -4.69 11.41
C SER A 7 13.98 -5.65 10.80
N GLY A 8 13.94 -6.90 11.26
CA GLY A 8 13.04 -7.92 10.72
C GLY A 8 11.56 -7.57 10.92
N LEU A 9 11.17 -7.11 12.11
CA LEU A 9 9.78 -6.78 12.40
C LEU A 9 9.31 -5.55 11.60
N TRP A 10 10.14 -4.51 11.51
CA TRP A 10 9.81 -3.32 10.71
C TRP A 10 9.67 -3.62 9.24
N PHE A 11 10.53 -4.48 8.70
CA PHE A 11 10.41 -4.94 7.33
C PHE A 11 9.08 -5.68 7.09
N LEU A 12 8.71 -6.59 8.00
CA LEU A 12 7.44 -7.32 7.91
C LEU A 12 6.24 -6.38 7.95
N ILE A 13 6.25 -5.38 8.83
CA ILE A 13 5.18 -4.37 8.92
C ILE A 13 5.08 -3.57 7.63
N ALA A 14 6.20 -3.10 7.08
CA ALA A 14 6.22 -2.33 5.84
C ALA A 14 5.67 -3.14 4.65
N VAL A 15 6.05 -4.42 4.54
CA VAL A 15 5.53 -5.32 3.51
C VAL A 15 4.04 -5.57 3.69
N ALA A 16 3.58 -5.84 4.91
CA ALA A 16 2.17 -6.08 5.21
C ALA A 16 1.29 -4.87 4.85
N PHE A 17 1.73 -3.66 5.19
CA PHE A 17 1.02 -2.44 4.82
C PHE A 17 0.95 -2.22 3.31
N ASN A 18 2.07 -2.43 2.59
CA ASN A 18 2.08 -2.28 1.14
C ASN A 18 1.15 -3.30 0.45
N MET A 19 1.11 -4.53 0.95
CA MET A 19 0.22 -5.58 0.47
C MET A 19 -1.26 -5.26 0.72
N TRP A 20 -1.57 -4.69 1.88
CA TRP A 20 -2.92 -4.23 2.22
C TRP A 20 -3.41 -3.12 1.29
N ALA A 21 -2.56 -2.14 0.96
CA ALA A 21 -2.90 -1.08 0.01
C ALA A 21 -3.24 -1.66 -1.37
N TRP A 22 -2.44 -2.60 -1.88
CA TRP A 22 -2.72 -3.30 -3.13
C TRP A 22 -4.07 -4.02 -3.12
N MET A 23 -4.36 -4.78 -2.05
CA MET A 23 -5.65 -5.46 -1.90
C MET A 23 -6.83 -4.47 -1.89
N SER A 24 -6.68 -3.33 -1.22
CA SER A 24 -7.75 -2.33 -1.18
C SER A 24 -7.95 -1.61 -2.52
N VAL A 25 -6.89 -1.38 -3.31
CA VAL A 25 -7.03 -0.83 -4.67
C VAL A 25 -7.77 -1.83 -5.57
N MET A 26 -7.41 -3.11 -5.51
CA MET A 26 -8.06 -4.17 -6.28
C MET A 26 -9.53 -4.35 -5.90
N GLY A 27 -9.84 -4.36 -4.61
CA GLY A 27 -11.20 -4.48 -4.05
C GLY A 27 -12.03 -3.19 -4.10
N SER A 28 -11.49 -2.10 -4.66
CA SER A 28 -12.26 -0.86 -4.84
C SER A 28 -13.21 -0.96 -6.03
N GLY A 29 -14.37 -0.29 -5.93
CA GLY A 29 -15.28 -0.06 -7.06
C GLY A 29 -14.78 1.00 -8.05
N ALA A 30 -13.54 1.46 -7.91
CA ALA A 30 -12.98 2.50 -8.77
C ALA A 30 -12.76 2.00 -10.21
N ARG A 31 -12.86 2.92 -11.17
CA ARG A 31 -12.60 2.63 -12.59
C ARG A 31 -11.16 2.13 -12.80
N LEU A 32 -10.96 1.36 -13.88
CA LEU A 32 -9.66 0.76 -14.23
C LEU A 32 -8.50 1.77 -14.24
N ALA A 33 -8.73 2.98 -14.78
CA ALA A 33 -7.72 4.04 -14.82
C ALA A 33 -7.24 4.45 -13.42
N SER A 34 -8.16 4.62 -12.46
CA SER A 34 -7.81 4.93 -11.07
C SER A 34 -7.05 3.77 -10.42
N LYS A 35 -7.46 2.51 -10.66
CA LYS A 35 -6.73 1.34 -10.17
C LYS A 35 -5.30 1.32 -10.69
N LEU A 36 -5.10 1.52 -12.00
CA LEU A 36 -3.77 1.56 -12.61
C LEU A 36 -2.88 2.65 -12.00
N ILE A 37 -3.38 3.88 -11.86
CA ILE A 37 -2.61 5.00 -11.30
C ILE A 37 -2.14 4.66 -9.88
N TRP A 38 -3.02 4.12 -9.05
CA TRP A 38 -2.67 3.76 -7.67
C TRP A 38 -1.74 2.56 -7.58
N THR A 39 -1.92 1.56 -8.43
CA THR A 39 -0.99 0.41 -8.51
C THR A 39 0.41 0.87 -8.93
N ILE A 40 0.51 1.74 -9.94
CA ILE A 40 1.81 2.31 -10.39
C ILE A 40 2.43 3.17 -9.30
N ALA A 41 1.64 4.02 -8.62
CA ALA A 41 2.12 4.86 -7.53
C ALA A 41 2.68 4.02 -6.36
N LEU A 42 1.96 2.97 -5.95
CA LEU A 42 2.41 2.04 -4.90
C LEU A 42 3.63 1.21 -5.32
N ALA A 43 3.76 0.87 -6.61
CA ALA A 43 4.89 0.10 -7.14
C ALA A 43 6.17 0.94 -7.30
N CYS A 44 6.07 2.16 -7.83
CA CYS A 44 7.23 3.05 -8.01
C CYS A 44 7.66 3.72 -6.71
N LEU A 45 6.71 4.06 -5.84
CA LEU A 45 6.96 4.78 -4.59
C LEU A 45 6.29 4.02 -3.44
N PRO A 46 6.87 2.95 -2.91
CA PRO A 46 6.20 2.12 -1.90
C PRO A 46 5.88 2.91 -0.62
N ALA A 47 6.83 3.69 -0.08
CA ALA A 47 6.59 4.46 1.14
C ALA A 47 5.63 5.65 0.91
N ILE A 48 5.95 6.51 -0.06
CA ILE A 48 5.17 7.74 -0.33
C ILE A 48 3.82 7.40 -0.96
N GLY A 49 3.79 6.45 -1.88
CA GLY A 49 2.57 5.95 -2.52
C GLY A 49 1.63 5.29 -1.51
N PHE A 50 2.16 4.55 -0.52
CA PHE A 50 1.34 4.01 0.57
C PHE A 50 0.71 5.14 1.40
N VAL A 51 1.48 6.16 1.80
CA VAL A 51 0.96 7.30 2.56
C VAL A 51 -0.07 8.09 1.75
N ALA A 52 0.20 8.36 0.47
CA ALA A 52 -0.75 9.03 -0.41
C ALA A 52 -2.03 8.21 -0.58
N TRP A 53 -1.91 6.89 -0.74
CA TRP A 53 -3.04 5.97 -0.87
C TRP A 53 -3.86 5.92 0.43
N TYR A 54 -3.20 5.99 1.58
CA TYR A 54 -3.91 6.03 2.86
C TYR A 54 -4.82 7.26 2.96
N VAL A 55 -4.41 8.42 2.41
CA VAL A 55 -5.20 9.66 2.49
C VAL A 55 -6.23 9.77 1.36
N LEU A 56 -5.83 9.48 0.12
CA LEU A 56 -6.59 9.78 -1.11
C LEU A 56 -6.94 8.54 -1.94
N GLY A 57 -6.45 7.38 -1.54
CA GLY A 57 -6.55 6.14 -2.30
C GLY A 57 -7.96 5.59 -2.37
N PRO A 58 -8.32 4.94 -3.49
CA PRO A 58 -9.61 4.29 -3.66
C PRO A 58 -9.68 3.14 -2.64
N ARG A 59 -10.59 3.29 -1.68
CA ARG A 59 -10.88 2.26 -0.69
C ARG A 59 -12.06 1.42 -1.18
N SER A 60 -12.08 0.16 -0.77
CA SER A 60 -13.26 -0.67 -0.95
C SER A 60 -14.45 0.00 -0.27
N ALA A 61 -15.51 0.30 -1.03
CA ALA A 61 -16.76 0.76 -0.43
C ALA A 61 -17.29 -0.40 0.41
N ARG A 62 -17.37 -0.21 1.73
CA ARG A 62 -18.04 -1.18 2.59
C ARG A 62 -19.52 -1.16 2.17
N ALA A 63 -19.97 -2.29 1.64
CA ALA A 63 -21.37 -2.54 1.34
C ALA A 63 -22.21 -2.46 2.63
#